data_AF-A0A4Q9HGP3-F1
#
_entry.id   AF-A0A4Q9HGP3-F1
#
_cell.length_a   1.000
_cell.length_b   1.000
_cell.length_c   1.000
_cell.angle_alpha   90.00
_cell.angle_beta   90.00
_cell.angle_gamma   90.00
#
_symmetry.space_group_name_H-M   'P 1'
#
loop_
_entity.id
_entity.type
_entity.pdbx_description
1 polymer ?
#
loop_
_entity_poly.entity_id
_entity_poly.type
_entity_poly.pdbx_seq_one_letter_code
_entity_poly.pdbx_strand_id
1 'polypeptide(L)'
;MKNYRLITGMIALFTLGIVVLSCNSGFDKLLPSKEYNDSTTAIAKGRKVLYLIVDGARGWSVRDAQAPNITALTKNATYSWNSLSDSLSNDGNGWADLLTGVNKAKHKIIDDSFTGNKLDQYPEIFQRIKAIKPDTRTAAFAASVLFKDKLTTGADISQSYSTDAEVKTAIISELGNDASALIVGQFGAVNAAGIQFGYDNSFPAYKGAILQFDQYLGEILAALKSRKNYAKEDWLIVLTSNHGGQAVIPVEQDDKTIFSYPKANTFTIIANIGYKPYLIDKPFTGNKYTGKFLRLYSNPASSAATPATSVRAEVKNNNNIYNFGDTISFTIELKVKKNIRGTSYRYEWPVFFSKRFDKTKKVGNGWGFGWESDKWRFFMGAPGQDHQAADDPTNLIDGNWHSLAVVVLNRDFKRVIRYFRDGKYVAEKILPDNFGTMNNSAPLQMGLIPVDLNNPFDGYLSDIRIWKAALPDAVISQFSCDTRVNQSHPYWNRLIGYWPANDGSGLIIKDESPAKNDFYISVGTGTTLQWNTLNDIICPPPTGDLALLVPKTTDLTPQILSWLAIAPPDSWKLDGRVWLNQ
;
A
#
# COMPACT_ATOMS: atom_id res chain seq x y z
N MET A 1 -46.47 -75.92 22.53
CA MET A 1 -46.05 -74.96 23.57
C MET A 1 -45.01 -74.03 22.94
N LYS A 2 -45.44 -72.89 22.39
CA LYS A 2 -45.36 -71.55 23.00
C LYS A 2 -43.93 -70.98 23.01
N ASN A 3 -43.60 -70.16 21.99
CA ASN A 3 -43.07 -68.78 22.08
C ASN A 3 -42.15 -68.39 20.88
N TYR A 4 -42.31 -67.15 20.40
CA TYR A 4 -41.48 -66.39 19.43
C TYR A 4 -41.68 -66.63 17.91
N ARG A 5 -42.87 -66.26 17.41
CA ARG A 5 -43.07 -65.77 16.02
C ARG A 5 -43.60 -64.34 16.09
N LEU A 6 -42.73 -63.35 16.30
CA LEU A 6 -43.09 -61.91 16.27
C LEU A 6 -41.88 -60.95 16.28
N ILE A 7 -40.76 -61.33 15.64
CA ILE A 7 -39.60 -60.44 15.44
C ILE A 7 -39.19 -60.53 13.96
N THR A 8 -40.02 -60.00 13.05
CA THR A 8 -39.69 -59.80 11.62
C THR A 8 -40.70 -58.90 10.89
N GLY A 9 -41.41 -58.02 11.62
CA GLY A 9 -42.43 -57.13 11.05
C GLY A 9 -42.48 -55.71 11.62
N MET A 10 -41.50 -55.30 12.45
CA MET A 10 -41.49 -53.98 13.11
C MET A 10 -40.21 -53.14 12.87
N ILE A 11 -39.37 -53.52 11.90
CA ILE A 11 -38.16 -52.75 11.50
C ILE A 11 -38.29 -52.17 10.08
N ALA A 12 -39.41 -52.38 9.39
CA ALA A 12 -39.69 -51.82 8.06
C ALA A 12 -40.64 -50.60 8.08
N LEU A 13 -40.90 -50.01 9.26
CA LEU A 13 -41.84 -48.89 9.43
C LEU A 13 -41.26 -47.67 10.16
N PHE A 14 -39.93 -47.60 10.31
CA PHE A 14 -39.23 -46.45 10.92
C PHE A 14 -38.17 -45.78 10.03
N THR A 15 -38.06 -46.16 8.76
CA THR A 15 -37.09 -45.60 7.79
C THR A 15 -37.74 -45.11 6.49
N LEU A 16 -39.01 -44.70 6.54
CA LEU A 16 -39.71 -44.06 5.43
C LEU A 16 -40.53 -42.86 5.95
N GLY A 17 -39.84 -41.77 6.31
CA GLY A 17 -40.50 -40.57 6.85
C GLY A 17 -39.64 -39.33 7.03
N ILE A 18 -38.46 -39.26 6.40
CA ILE A 18 -37.60 -38.06 6.42
C ILE A 18 -36.99 -37.85 5.03
N VAL A 19 -37.83 -37.69 4.01
CA VAL A 19 -37.49 -36.93 2.80
C VAL A 19 -38.78 -36.29 2.30
N VAL A 20 -38.75 -34.98 2.11
CA VAL A 20 -39.80 -34.05 1.62
C VAL A 20 -40.37 -33.16 2.73
N LEU A 21 -39.68 -32.04 2.95
CA LEU A 21 -40.22 -30.68 3.21
C LEU A 21 -39.01 -29.75 3.51
N SER A 22 -38.14 -29.53 2.52
CA SER A 22 -37.22 -28.38 2.54
C SER A 22 -37.99 -27.16 2.04
N CYS A 23 -38.83 -26.59 2.90
CA CYS A 23 -39.38 -25.26 2.69
C CYS A 23 -38.39 -24.23 3.22
N ASN A 24 -37.97 -23.36 2.32
CA ASN A 24 -37.21 -22.14 2.51
C ASN A 24 -37.90 -21.24 3.55
N SER A 25 -37.34 -21.12 4.76
CA SER A 25 -37.73 -20.09 5.73
C SER A 25 -36.57 -19.12 5.92
N GLY A 26 -36.73 -17.91 5.39
CA GLY A 26 -35.80 -16.81 5.56
C GLY A 26 -35.55 -16.50 7.04
N PHE A 27 -34.28 -16.24 7.37
CA PHE A 27 -33.90 -15.75 8.69
C PHE A 27 -34.26 -14.27 8.81
N ASP A 28 -35.53 -13.98 9.05
CA ASP A 28 -35.96 -12.72 9.66
C ASP A 28 -35.64 -12.78 11.16
N LYS A 29 -34.46 -12.27 11.55
CA LYS A 29 -34.23 -11.84 12.93
C LYS A 29 -34.72 -10.40 13.08
N LEU A 30 -36.03 -10.23 13.05
CA LEU A 30 -36.69 -9.07 13.63
C LEU A 30 -36.45 -9.14 15.15
N LEU A 31 -35.73 -8.17 15.69
CA LEU A 31 -35.69 -7.95 17.14
C LEU A 31 -37.14 -7.73 17.61
N PRO A 32 -37.60 -8.39 18.70
CA PRO A 32 -38.94 -8.13 19.22
C PRO A 32 -39.05 -6.65 19.60
N SER A 33 -40.12 -5.99 19.18
CA SER A 33 -40.46 -4.63 19.57
C SER A 33 -40.81 -4.59 21.06
N LYS A 34 -39.78 -4.46 21.90
CA LYS A 34 -39.95 -4.10 23.30
C LYS A 34 -39.96 -2.59 23.37
N GLU A 35 -41.06 -1.99 23.78
CA GLU A 35 -41.08 -0.57 24.12
C GLU A 35 -40.11 -0.33 25.27
N TYR A 36 -38.94 0.22 24.94
CA TYR A 36 -38.04 0.78 25.92
C TYR A 36 -38.47 2.23 26.11
N ASN A 37 -39.08 2.55 27.25
CA ASN A 37 -39.15 3.94 27.70
C ASN A 37 -37.72 4.34 28.08
N ASP A 38 -36.96 4.80 27.09
CA ASP A 38 -35.68 5.45 27.31
C ASP A 38 -35.95 6.77 28.03
N SER A 39 -35.77 6.76 29.36
CA SER A 39 -35.88 7.94 30.20
C SER A 39 -34.64 8.84 30.14
N THR A 40 -33.79 8.70 29.12
CA THR A 40 -32.81 9.74 28.81
C THR A 40 -33.46 10.77 27.90
N THR A 41 -33.82 11.92 28.47
CA THR A 41 -33.98 13.16 27.71
C THR A 41 -32.61 13.59 27.18
N ALA A 42 -32.04 12.81 26.26
CA ALA A 42 -31.01 13.30 25.37
C ALA A 42 -31.67 14.37 24.51
N ILE A 43 -31.45 15.65 24.85
CA ILE A 43 -31.79 16.74 23.96
C ILE A 43 -31.03 16.44 22.65
N ALA A 44 -31.74 16.06 21.60
CA ALA A 44 -31.16 15.83 20.30
C ALA A 44 -30.50 17.14 19.83
N LYS A 45 -29.17 17.23 20.00
CA LYS A 45 -28.42 18.41 19.56
C LYS A 45 -28.48 18.48 18.04
N GLY A 46 -28.68 19.69 17.51
CA GLY A 46 -28.67 19.92 16.07
C GLY A 46 -27.27 19.64 15.51
N ARG A 47 -27.12 18.57 14.73
CA ARG A 47 -25.83 18.20 14.13
C ARG A 47 -25.48 19.17 13.01
N LYS A 48 -24.29 19.77 13.10
CA LYS A 48 -23.77 20.76 12.16
C LYS A 48 -22.32 20.44 11.81
N VAL A 49 -21.86 20.92 10.66
CA VAL A 49 -20.53 20.64 10.13
C VAL A 49 -19.89 21.92 9.63
N LEU A 50 -18.66 22.16 10.09
CA LEU A 50 -17.74 23.14 9.53
C LEU A 50 -16.62 22.36 8.82
N TYR A 51 -16.52 22.49 7.50
CA TYR A 51 -15.57 21.75 6.69
C TYR A 51 -14.62 22.70 5.97
N LEU A 52 -13.35 22.71 6.38
CA LEU A 52 -12.33 23.63 5.89
C LEU A 52 -11.27 22.86 5.10
N ILE A 53 -11.06 23.26 3.85
CA ILE A 53 -10.10 22.69 2.92
C ILE A 53 -8.99 23.73 2.72
N VAL A 54 -7.77 23.37 3.08
CA VAL A 54 -6.57 24.22 3.00
C VAL A 54 -5.67 23.67 1.92
N ASP A 55 -5.74 24.26 0.74
CA ASP A 55 -5.10 23.68 -0.43
C ASP A 55 -3.59 23.63 -0.28
N GLY A 56 -2.98 22.54 -0.76
CA GLY A 56 -1.53 22.37 -0.76
C GLY A 56 -0.88 22.37 0.63
N ALA A 57 -1.64 22.32 1.72
CA ALA A 57 -1.09 22.25 3.08
C ALA A 57 -0.59 20.84 3.38
N ARG A 58 0.71 20.61 3.16
CA ARG A 58 1.39 19.33 3.38
C ARG A 58 1.35 18.97 4.86
N GLY A 59 0.94 17.76 5.19
CA GLY A 59 0.65 17.39 6.58
C GLY A 59 1.82 17.49 7.54
N TRP A 60 3.03 17.13 7.11
CA TRP A 60 4.25 17.32 7.92
C TRP A 60 4.55 18.79 8.17
N SER A 61 4.37 19.63 7.14
CA SER A 61 4.59 21.07 7.27
C SER A 61 3.60 21.71 8.24
N VAL A 62 2.32 21.30 8.20
CA VAL A 62 1.31 21.78 9.17
C VAL A 62 1.67 21.37 10.60
N ARG A 63 2.07 20.10 10.81
CA ARG A 63 2.53 19.60 12.12
C ARG A 63 3.70 20.43 12.67
N ASP A 64 4.69 20.71 11.82
CA ASP A 64 5.94 21.34 12.24
C ASP A 64 5.87 22.89 12.24
N ALA A 65 4.79 23.48 11.72
CA ALA A 65 4.61 24.92 11.66
C ALA A 65 4.37 25.55 13.05
N GLN A 66 4.00 24.73 14.04
CA GLN A 66 3.60 25.16 15.39
C GLN A 66 2.35 26.06 15.39
N ALA A 67 1.37 25.71 14.57
CA ALA A 67 0.09 26.39 14.43
C ALA A 67 -0.82 26.15 15.65
N PRO A 68 -1.04 27.13 16.56
CA PRO A 68 -1.66 26.89 17.86
C PRO A 68 -3.14 26.51 17.80
N ASN A 69 -3.94 27.09 16.89
CA ASN A 69 -5.38 26.78 16.81
C ASN A 69 -5.63 25.40 16.18
N ILE A 70 -4.89 25.04 15.14
CA ILE A 70 -4.88 23.70 14.53
C ILE A 70 -4.44 22.69 15.59
N THR A 71 -3.36 22.96 16.32
CA THR A 71 -2.86 22.06 17.37
C THR A 71 -3.90 21.90 18.48
N ALA A 72 -4.61 22.96 18.85
CA ALA A 72 -5.65 22.90 19.89
C ALA A 72 -6.82 21.98 19.52
N LEU A 73 -7.18 21.87 18.22
CA LEU A 73 -8.23 20.95 17.77
C LEU A 73 -7.87 19.48 18.03
N THR A 74 -6.59 19.12 17.99
CA THR A 74 -6.14 17.72 18.17
C THR A 74 -6.48 17.13 19.53
N LYS A 75 -6.74 17.99 20.54
CA LYS A 75 -7.15 17.59 21.89
C LYS A 75 -8.52 16.90 21.93
N ASN A 76 -9.39 17.17 20.95
CA ASN A 76 -10.72 16.56 20.86
C ASN A 76 -11.00 16.15 19.40
N ALA A 77 -10.11 15.33 18.84
CA ALA A 77 -10.19 14.92 17.45
C ALA A 77 -9.63 13.53 17.20
N THR A 78 -10.15 12.91 16.14
CA THR A 78 -9.41 11.92 15.36
C THR A 78 -8.61 12.66 14.30
N TYR A 79 -7.28 12.48 14.25
CA TYR A 79 -6.43 13.26 13.36
C TYR A 79 -5.23 12.48 12.84
N SER A 80 -4.68 12.94 11.71
CA SER A 80 -3.48 12.39 11.08
C SER A 80 -2.69 13.52 10.39
N TRP A 81 -1.36 13.47 10.54
CA TRP A 81 -0.40 14.26 9.76
C TRP A 81 0.13 13.51 8.53
N ASN A 82 -0.24 12.23 8.41
CA ASN A 82 0.18 11.29 7.37
C ASN A 82 -1.01 10.88 6.50
N SER A 83 -2.04 11.72 6.40
CA SER A 83 -3.16 11.48 5.48
C SER A 83 -2.67 11.49 4.03
N LEU A 84 -3.45 10.87 3.15
CA LEU A 84 -3.09 10.69 1.76
C LEU A 84 -4.15 11.26 0.81
N SER A 85 -3.68 11.98 -0.19
CA SER A 85 -4.42 12.31 -1.41
C SER A 85 -4.05 11.36 -2.54
N ASP A 86 -4.74 11.48 -3.67
CA ASP A 86 -4.33 10.82 -4.90
C ASP A 86 -2.94 11.30 -5.36
N SER A 87 -2.20 10.42 -6.03
CA SER A 87 -0.84 10.70 -6.50
C SER A 87 -0.74 11.80 -7.58
N LEU A 88 -1.84 12.22 -8.22
CA LEU A 88 -1.84 13.30 -9.20
C LEU A 88 -1.49 14.66 -8.59
N SER A 89 -1.86 14.90 -7.32
CA SER A 89 -1.53 16.12 -6.57
C SER A 89 -1.88 17.44 -7.30
N ASN A 90 -3.04 17.50 -7.96
CA ASN A 90 -3.63 18.73 -8.48
C ASN A 90 -4.95 19.06 -7.79
N ASP A 91 -5.34 20.33 -7.88
CA ASP A 91 -6.44 20.91 -7.14
C ASP A 91 -7.78 20.27 -7.53
N GLY A 92 -8.11 20.24 -8.83
CA GLY A 92 -9.38 19.73 -9.35
C GLY A 92 -9.65 18.29 -8.95
N ASN A 93 -8.64 17.40 -9.06
CA ASN A 93 -8.76 16.02 -8.61
C ASN A 93 -8.93 15.94 -7.08
N GLY A 94 -8.08 16.63 -6.30
CA GLY A 94 -8.12 16.57 -4.85
C GLY A 94 -9.45 17.08 -4.27
N TRP A 95 -9.97 18.19 -4.81
CA TRP A 95 -11.29 18.71 -4.43
C TRP A 95 -12.42 17.75 -4.79
N ALA A 96 -12.36 17.11 -5.95
CA ALA A 96 -13.37 16.14 -6.37
C ALA A 96 -13.40 14.91 -5.45
N ASP A 97 -12.24 14.36 -5.08
CA ASP A 97 -12.15 13.25 -4.11
C ASP A 97 -12.85 13.64 -2.80
N LEU A 98 -12.51 14.83 -2.28
CA LEU A 98 -13.01 15.38 -1.02
C LEU A 98 -14.53 15.56 -0.99
N LEU A 99 -15.10 16.05 -2.10
CA LEU A 99 -16.52 16.45 -2.17
C LEU A 99 -17.45 15.38 -2.74
N THR A 100 -16.93 14.42 -3.51
CA THR A 100 -17.75 13.33 -4.08
C THR A 100 -17.69 12.06 -3.24
N GLY A 101 -16.60 11.86 -2.48
CA GLY A 101 -16.35 10.64 -1.71
C GLY A 101 -15.95 9.44 -2.57
N VAL A 102 -15.62 9.65 -3.84
CA VAL A 102 -15.12 8.63 -4.77
C VAL A 102 -13.80 9.08 -5.38
N ASN A 103 -13.01 8.15 -5.91
CA ASN A 103 -11.72 8.45 -6.53
C ASN A 103 -11.82 8.77 -8.03
N LYS A 104 -10.72 9.23 -8.61
CA LYS A 104 -10.59 9.58 -10.05
C LYS A 104 -10.98 8.50 -11.03
N ALA A 105 -10.89 7.22 -10.67
CA ALA A 105 -11.34 6.14 -11.53
C ALA A 105 -12.86 6.20 -11.77
N LYS A 106 -13.61 6.78 -10.83
CA LYS A 106 -15.06 7.02 -10.89
C LYS A 106 -15.41 8.42 -11.39
N HIS A 107 -14.99 9.48 -10.69
CA HIS A 107 -15.39 10.86 -11.06
C HIS A 107 -14.69 11.42 -12.31
N LYS A 108 -13.61 10.78 -12.78
CA LYS A 108 -12.87 11.10 -14.02
C LYS A 108 -12.22 12.49 -14.12
N ILE A 109 -12.12 13.23 -13.02
CA ILE A 109 -11.39 14.51 -12.98
C ILE A 109 -9.93 14.17 -12.71
N ILE A 110 -9.04 14.44 -13.67
CA ILE A 110 -7.60 14.13 -13.57
C ILE A 110 -6.73 15.38 -13.55
N ASP A 111 -7.32 16.55 -13.78
CA ASP A 111 -6.70 17.86 -13.80
C ASP A 111 -7.75 18.97 -13.60
N ASP A 112 -7.30 20.22 -13.64
CA ASP A 112 -8.13 21.42 -13.42
C ASP A 112 -9.02 21.78 -14.62
N SER A 113 -8.99 21.01 -15.72
CA SER A 113 -9.88 21.25 -16.87
C SER A 113 -11.29 20.71 -16.65
N PHE A 114 -11.44 19.71 -15.76
CA PHE A 114 -12.68 18.95 -15.53
C PHE A 114 -13.24 18.29 -16.81
N THR A 115 -12.42 18.12 -17.85
CA THR A 115 -12.83 17.52 -19.12
C THR A 115 -13.22 16.06 -18.93
N GLY A 116 -14.42 15.67 -19.39
CA GLY A 116 -14.90 14.29 -19.30
C GLY A 116 -15.25 13.83 -17.88
N ASN A 117 -15.41 14.76 -16.94
CA ASN A 117 -15.86 14.45 -15.58
C ASN A 117 -17.20 13.69 -15.57
N LYS A 118 -17.46 12.98 -14.47
CA LYS A 118 -18.67 12.20 -14.23
C LYS A 118 -19.42 12.66 -12.97
N LEU A 119 -19.51 13.98 -12.75
CA LEU A 119 -20.23 14.53 -11.60
C LEU A 119 -21.75 14.31 -11.67
N ASP A 120 -22.29 14.03 -12.86
CA ASP A 120 -23.67 13.55 -13.07
C ASP A 120 -23.93 12.19 -12.40
N GLN A 121 -22.95 11.29 -12.46
CA GLN A 121 -23.01 9.94 -11.89
C GLN A 121 -22.49 9.89 -10.44
N TYR A 122 -21.54 10.76 -10.12
CA TYR A 122 -20.91 10.86 -8.81
C TYR A 122 -21.00 12.30 -8.30
N PRO A 123 -22.21 12.73 -7.89
CA PRO A 123 -22.43 14.12 -7.48
C PRO A 123 -21.70 14.45 -6.18
N GLU A 124 -21.51 15.75 -5.97
CA GLU A 124 -20.89 16.31 -4.78
C GLU A 124 -21.82 16.22 -3.56
N ILE A 125 -21.22 16.41 -2.38
CA ILE A 125 -21.87 16.24 -1.09
C ILE A 125 -23.13 17.09 -0.92
N PHE A 126 -23.17 18.28 -1.50
CA PHE A 126 -24.33 19.17 -1.42
C PHE A 126 -25.57 18.55 -2.07
N GLN A 127 -25.44 18.08 -3.32
CA GLN A 127 -26.52 17.40 -4.02
C GLN A 127 -26.94 16.11 -3.28
N ARG A 128 -25.97 15.37 -2.74
CA ARG A 128 -26.23 14.16 -1.94
C ARG A 128 -27.03 14.45 -0.67
N ILE A 129 -26.68 15.52 0.05
CA ILE A 129 -27.44 15.97 1.21
C ILE A 129 -28.86 16.37 0.79
N LYS A 130 -29.00 17.17 -0.27
CA LYS A 130 -30.30 17.64 -0.78
C LYS A 130 -31.21 16.51 -1.27
N ALA A 131 -30.63 15.43 -1.81
CA ALA A 131 -31.39 14.25 -2.24
C ALA A 131 -32.09 13.51 -1.09
N ILE A 132 -31.58 13.61 0.15
CA ILE A 132 -32.14 12.92 1.31
C ILE A 132 -32.83 13.89 2.28
N LYS A 133 -32.27 15.09 2.45
CA LYS A 133 -32.75 16.14 3.37
C LYS A 133 -32.79 17.50 2.64
N PRO A 134 -33.79 17.73 1.76
CA PRO A 134 -33.82 18.89 0.86
C PRO A 134 -33.78 20.25 1.58
N ASP A 135 -34.36 20.34 2.77
CA ASP A 135 -34.41 21.58 3.57
C ASP A 135 -33.10 21.89 4.32
N THR A 136 -32.09 21.01 4.23
CA THR A 136 -30.81 21.22 4.90
C THR A 136 -30.08 22.40 4.28
N ARG A 137 -29.90 23.50 5.02
CA ARG A 137 -29.12 24.64 4.53
C ARG A 137 -27.64 24.31 4.45
N THR A 138 -27.07 24.50 3.27
CA THR A 138 -25.66 24.25 2.98
C THR A 138 -25.03 25.48 2.30
N ALA A 139 -23.79 25.79 2.67
CA ALA A 139 -23.06 26.95 2.16
C ALA A 139 -21.62 26.58 1.79
N ALA A 140 -21.13 27.15 0.70
CA ALA A 140 -19.77 26.99 0.20
C ALA A 140 -19.14 28.35 -0.14
N PHE A 141 -17.96 28.59 0.44
CA PHE A 141 -17.18 29.81 0.24
C PHE A 141 -15.75 29.42 -0.18
N ALA A 142 -15.25 29.96 -1.28
CA ALA A 142 -13.99 29.52 -1.87
C ALA A 142 -13.10 30.70 -2.30
N ALA A 143 -11.79 30.55 -2.16
CA ALA A 143 -10.81 31.44 -2.80
C ALA A 143 -10.58 31.10 -4.29
N SER A 144 -11.14 29.98 -4.75
CA SER A 144 -11.07 29.51 -6.15
C SER A 144 -12.42 29.63 -6.85
N VAL A 145 -12.47 30.39 -7.94
CA VAL A 145 -13.63 30.45 -8.85
C VAL A 145 -13.90 29.07 -9.46
N LEU A 146 -12.85 28.31 -9.80
CA LEU A 146 -12.97 26.98 -10.37
C LEU A 146 -13.66 26.01 -9.39
N PHE A 147 -13.26 26.01 -8.12
CA PHE A 147 -13.91 25.21 -7.06
C PHE A 147 -15.40 25.54 -6.96
N LYS A 148 -15.71 26.84 -6.89
CA LYS A 148 -17.08 27.33 -6.80
C LYS A 148 -17.91 26.90 -8.01
N ASP A 149 -17.43 27.13 -9.23
CA ASP A 149 -18.18 26.88 -10.46
C ASP A 149 -18.35 25.38 -10.78
N LYS A 150 -17.43 24.52 -10.32
CA LYS A 150 -17.42 23.10 -10.70
C LYS A 150 -17.89 22.14 -9.62
N LEU A 151 -17.79 22.49 -8.34
CA LEU A 151 -17.92 21.51 -7.24
C LEU A 151 -18.88 21.92 -6.12
N THR A 152 -19.61 23.02 -6.28
CA THR A 152 -20.58 23.49 -5.27
C THR A 152 -22.03 23.40 -5.74
N THR A 153 -22.29 22.66 -6.82
CA THR A 153 -23.63 22.40 -7.34
C THR A 153 -24.53 21.84 -6.23
N GLY A 154 -25.73 22.43 -6.05
CA GLY A 154 -26.69 22.03 -5.02
C GLY A 154 -26.52 22.71 -3.65
N ALA A 155 -25.46 23.50 -3.45
CA ALA A 155 -25.36 24.35 -2.26
C ALA A 155 -26.38 25.50 -2.31
N ASP A 156 -26.96 25.89 -1.18
CA ASP A 156 -27.90 27.03 -1.12
C ASP A 156 -27.17 28.36 -1.26
N ILE A 157 -25.94 28.42 -0.76
CA ILE A 157 -25.01 29.54 -0.94
C ILE A 157 -23.74 29.00 -1.58
N SER A 158 -23.33 29.62 -2.67
CA SER A 158 -22.13 29.27 -3.43
C SER A 158 -21.45 30.57 -3.89
N GLN A 159 -20.34 30.93 -3.25
CA GLN A 159 -19.63 32.18 -3.49
C GLN A 159 -18.12 31.96 -3.56
N SER A 160 -17.46 32.72 -4.43
CA SER A 160 -16.00 32.77 -4.52
C SER A 160 -15.49 34.17 -4.23
N TYR A 161 -14.29 34.27 -3.66
CA TYR A 161 -13.62 35.51 -3.30
C TYR A 161 -12.18 35.53 -3.81
N SER A 162 -11.56 36.71 -3.79
CA SER A 162 -10.18 36.88 -4.26
C SER A 162 -9.16 36.51 -3.19
N THR A 163 -9.55 36.49 -1.91
CA THR A 163 -8.64 36.26 -0.79
C THR A 163 -9.22 35.32 0.28
N ASP A 164 -8.34 34.59 0.94
CA ASP A 164 -8.66 33.74 2.10
C ASP A 164 -9.27 34.55 3.28
N ALA A 165 -8.93 35.83 3.41
CA ALA A 165 -9.50 36.73 4.42
C ALA A 165 -11.00 37.00 4.18
N GLU A 166 -11.40 37.14 2.92
CA GLU A 166 -12.81 37.29 2.53
C GLU A 166 -13.57 35.99 2.72
N VAL A 167 -12.97 34.83 2.37
CA VAL A 167 -13.55 33.50 2.65
C VAL A 167 -13.83 33.33 4.14
N LYS A 168 -12.86 33.63 5.00
CA LYS A 168 -13.04 33.63 6.46
C LYS A 168 -14.21 34.53 6.87
N THR A 169 -14.27 35.76 6.36
CA THR A 169 -15.32 36.73 6.71
C THR A 169 -16.70 36.22 6.33
N ALA A 170 -16.84 35.58 5.15
CA ALA A 170 -18.07 34.98 4.69
C ALA A 170 -18.51 33.79 5.57
N ILE A 171 -17.56 32.92 5.96
CA ILE A 171 -17.81 31.81 6.89
C ILE A 171 -18.31 32.33 8.24
N ILE A 172 -17.68 33.37 8.80
CA ILE A 172 -18.12 33.99 10.06
C ILE A 172 -19.53 34.57 9.93
N SER A 173 -19.85 35.19 8.79
CA SER A 173 -21.19 35.71 8.51
C SER A 173 -22.23 34.59 8.45
N GLU A 174 -21.94 33.48 7.76
CA GLU A 174 -22.83 32.32 7.67
C GLU A 174 -22.95 31.57 9.01
N LEU A 175 -21.91 31.57 9.84
CA LEU A 175 -21.98 31.14 11.23
C LEU A 175 -22.91 32.02 12.09
N GLY A 176 -23.39 33.15 11.60
CA GLY A 176 -24.49 33.90 12.22
C GLY A 176 -25.88 33.35 11.90
N ASN A 177 -26.00 32.44 10.94
CA ASN A 177 -27.27 31.84 10.52
C ASN A 177 -27.51 30.51 11.25
N ASP A 178 -28.64 30.41 11.96
CA ASP A 178 -28.97 29.22 12.75
C ASP A 178 -29.43 28.02 11.92
N ALA A 179 -29.85 28.23 10.67
CA ALA A 179 -30.29 27.16 9.80
C ALA A 179 -29.12 26.37 9.19
N SER A 180 -27.91 26.95 9.14
CA SER A 180 -26.75 26.37 8.44
C SER A 180 -26.31 25.05 9.06
N ALA A 181 -26.35 23.98 8.28
CA ALA A 181 -26.00 22.62 8.72
C ALA A 181 -24.65 22.15 8.19
N LEU A 182 -24.24 22.61 7.00
CA LEU A 182 -22.91 22.38 6.43
C LEU A 182 -22.37 23.70 5.90
N ILE A 183 -21.20 24.11 6.40
CA ILE A 183 -20.43 25.25 5.90
C ILE A 183 -19.10 24.72 5.38
N VAL A 184 -18.85 24.90 4.08
CA VAL A 184 -17.59 24.51 3.43
C VAL A 184 -16.77 25.76 3.11
N GLY A 185 -15.50 25.76 3.50
CA GLY A 185 -14.54 26.82 3.20
C GLY A 185 -13.34 26.26 2.45
N GLN A 186 -13.01 26.80 1.27
CA GLN A 186 -11.78 26.47 0.54
C GLN A 186 -10.82 27.67 0.57
N PHE A 187 -9.58 27.40 1.01
CA PHE A 187 -8.51 28.37 1.24
C PHE A 187 -7.32 28.03 0.34
N GLY A 188 -6.83 29.01 -0.43
CA GLY A 188 -5.83 28.80 -1.47
C GLY A 188 -4.44 29.35 -1.17
N ALA A 189 -4.29 30.21 -0.14
CA ALA A 189 -3.05 30.97 0.05
C ALA A 189 -1.84 30.08 0.40
N VAL A 190 -2.06 28.97 1.10
CA VAL A 190 -1.00 28.00 1.42
C VAL A 190 -0.47 27.33 0.15
N ASN A 191 -1.35 26.88 -0.75
CA ASN A 191 -0.95 26.32 -2.03
C ASN A 191 -0.21 27.35 -2.88
N ALA A 192 -0.72 28.58 -2.96
CA ALA A 192 -0.09 29.66 -3.72
C ALA A 192 1.35 29.94 -3.24
N ALA A 193 1.56 30.00 -1.91
CA ALA A 193 2.90 30.13 -1.35
C ALA A 193 3.78 28.91 -1.65
N GLY A 194 3.19 27.71 -1.63
CA GLY A 194 3.88 26.45 -1.95
C GLY A 194 4.35 26.39 -3.40
N ILE A 195 3.51 26.82 -4.35
CA ILE A 195 3.84 26.92 -5.78
C ILE A 195 4.98 27.92 -5.99
N GLN A 196 4.92 29.07 -5.32
CA GLN A 196 5.88 30.15 -5.53
C GLN A 196 7.25 29.88 -4.89
N PHE A 197 7.27 29.29 -3.69
CA PHE A 197 8.49 29.20 -2.87
C PHE A 197 8.89 27.77 -2.52
N GLY A 198 7.92 26.86 -2.37
CA GLY A 198 8.12 25.47 -1.95
C GLY A 198 7.21 25.07 -0.78
N TYR A 199 6.92 23.77 -0.67
CA TYR A 199 5.91 23.21 0.25
C TYR A 199 6.46 22.76 1.61
N ASP A 200 7.54 23.38 2.09
CA ASP A 200 8.22 23.01 3.33
C ASP A 200 8.43 24.22 4.24
N ASN A 201 8.46 23.99 5.54
CA ASN A 201 8.63 25.06 6.54
C ASN A 201 10.00 25.74 6.49
N SER A 202 10.98 25.14 5.79
CA SER A 202 12.23 25.81 5.43
C SER A 202 12.01 27.05 4.56
N PHE A 203 10.86 27.19 3.89
CA PHE A 203 10.44 28.39 3.16
C PHE A 203 9.54 29.26 4.06
N PRO A 204 10.02 30.44 4.53
CA PRO A 204 9.27 31.26 5.49
C PRO A 204 7.90 31.71 4.99
N ALA A 205 7.75 31.97 3.67
CA ALA A 205 6.48 32.38 3.08
C ALA A 205 5.40 31.29 3.17
N TYR A 206 5.78 30.03 2.94
CA TYR A 206 4.87 28.89 3.05
C TYR A 206 4.46 28.62 4.51
N LYS A 207 5.43 28.60 5.43
CA LYS A 207 5.14 28.53 6.87
C LYS A 207 4.26 29.69 7.34
N GLY A 208 4.52 30.90 6.85
CA GLY A 208 3.74 32.10 7.14
C GLY A 208 2.29 31.96 6.68
N ALA A 209 2.05 31.42 5.49
CA ALA A 209 0.69 31.16 4.98
C ALA A 209 -0.07 30.14 5.86
N ILE A 210 0.59 29.07 6.33
CA ILE A 210 0.00 28.11 7.28
C ILE A 210 -0.41 28.82 8.58
N LEU A 211 0.47 29.64 9.14
CA LEU A 211 0.19 30.38 10.37
C LEU A 211 -0.90 31.45 10.18
N GLN A 212 -0.99 32.06 9.00
CA GLN A 212 -2.05 33.00 8.68
C GLN A 212 -3.42 32.31 8.60
N PHE A 213 -3.49 31.13 7.99
CA PHE A 213 -4.69 30.30 8.02
C PHE A 213 -5.05 29.87 9.45
N ASP A 214 -4.06 29.51 10.28
CA ASP A 214 -4.30 29.18 11.69
C ASP A 214 -4.95 30.32 12.48
N GLN A 215 -4.57 31.57 12.21
CA GLN A 215 -5.23 32.75 12.79
C GLN A 215 -6.69 32.87 12.33
N TYR A 216 -6.97 32.67 11.04
CA TYR A 216 -8.34 32.67 10.51
C TYR A 216 -9.19 31.57 11.14
N LEU A 217 -8.61 30.37 11.33
CA LEU A 217 -9.26 29.29 12.06
C LEU A 217 -9.61 29.72 13.50
N GLY A 218 -8.71 30.39 14.20
CA GLY A 218 -8.97 30.94 15.54
C GLY A 218 -10.18 31.87 15.57
N GLU A 219 -10.27 32.81 14.62
CA GLU A 219 -11.41 33.74 14.48
C GLU A 219 -12.72 32.99 14.17
N ILE A 220 -12.69 32.03 13.25
CA ILE A 220 -13.86 31.20 12.88
C ILE A 220 -14.33 30.38 14.08
N LEU A 221 -13.43 29.73 14.82
CA LEU A 221 -13.77 28.93 16.01
C LEU A 221 -14.31 29.80 17.14
N ALA A 222 -13.81 31.03 17.31
CA ALA A 222 -14.34 31.98 18.27
C ALA A 222 -15.77 32.40 17.91
N ALA A 223 -16.05 32.69 16.65
CA ALA A 223 -17.40 33.01 16.16
C ALA A 223 -18.36 31.82 16.34
N LEU A 224 -17.92 30.61 16.01
CA LEU A 224 -18.69 29.37 16.19
C LEU A 224 -19.10 29.16 17.65
N LYS A 225 -18.15 29.30 18.59
CA LYS A 225 -18.43 29.15 20.03
C LYS A 225 -19.31 30.27 20.60
N SER A 226 -19.36 31.43 19.94
CA SER A 226 -20.15 32.59 20.35
C SER A 226 -21.61 32.54 19.86
N ARG A 227 -21.98 31.53 19.07
CA ARG A 227 -23.36 31.36 18.58
C ARG A 227 -24.34 31.20 19.74
N LYS A 228 -25.49 31.88 19.65
CA LYS A 228 -26.54 31.87 20.69
C LYS A 228 -27.02 30.45 21.04
N ASN A 229 -27.09 29.57 20.03
CA ASN A 229 -27.57 28.20 20.17
C ASN A 229 -26.44 27.15 20.29
N TYR A 230 -25.18 27.56 20.45
CA TYR A 230 -24.02 26.66 20.46
C TYR A 230 -24.17 25.47 21.43
N ALA A 231 -24.72 25.70 22.64
CA ALA A 231 -24.93 24.65 23.63
C ALA A 231 -25.92 23.54 23.20
N LYS A 232 -26.82 23.85 22.25
CA LYS A 232 -27.81 22.93 21.67
C LYS A 232 -27.36 22.35 20.33
N GLU A 233 -26.16 22.70 19.87
CA GLU A 233 -25.60 22.28 18.59
C GLU A 233 -24.49 21.27 18.82
N ASP A 234 -24.33 20.35 17.87
CA ASP A 234 -23.27 19.35 17.89
C ASP A 234 -22.44 19.50 16.61
N TRP A 235 -21.34 20.23 16.74
CA TRP A 235 -20.48 20.61 15.62
C TRP A 235 -19.39 19.58 15.37
N LEU A 236 -19.32 19.09 14.14
CA LEU A 236 -18.13 18.45 13.61
C LEU A 236 -17.29 19.50 12.88
N ILE A 237 -16.04 19.66 13.27
CA ILE A 237 -15.08 20.50 12.57
C ILE A 237 -14.14 19.56 11.81
N VAL A 238 -14.18 19.64 10.48
CA VAL A 238 -13.32 18.87 9.60
C VAL A 238 -12.32 19.83 8.97
N LEU A 239 -11.03 19.57 9.15
CA LEU A 239 -9.95 20.36 8.57
C LEU A 239 -9.01 19.43 7.79
N THR A 240 -8.69 19.77 6.55
CA THR A 240 -7.86 18.91 5.69
C THR A 240 -7.19 19.70 4.56
N SER A 241 -6.31 19.04 3.81
CA SER A 241 -5.82 19.51 2.51
C SER A 241 -6.24 18.57 1.38
N ASN A 242 -6.42 19.13 0.19
CA ASN A 242 -6.76 18.40 -1.04
C ASN A 242 -5.58 17.59 -1.60
N HIS A 243 -4.36 18.12 -1.45
CA HIS A 243 -3.10 17.46 -1.76
C HIS A 243 -1.94 18.10 -0.96
N GLY A 244 -0.76 17.48 -1.05
CA GLY A 244 0.49 18.02 -0.51
C GLY A 244 1.22 18.87 -1.55
N GLY A 245 2.54 18.79 -1.59
CA GLY A 245 3.29 19.43 -2.67
C GLY A 245 4.73 18.97 -2.70
N GLN A 246 5.44 19.33 -3.76
CA GLN A 246 6.82 18.87 -3.90
C GLN A 246 7.69 19.47 -2.79
N ALA A 247 8.33 18.60 -2.03
CA ALA A 247 9.30 18.95 -0.99
C ALA A 247 10.48 17.97 -1.05
N VAL A 248 11.62 18.38 -0.49
CA VAL A 248 12.73 17.46 -0.23
C VAL A 248 12.47 16.82 1.14
N ILE A 249 12.53 15.50 1.21
CA ILE A 249 12.45 14.78 2.48
C ILE A 249 13.86 14.29 2.89
N PRO A 250 14.17 14.25 4.19
CA PRO A 250 15.42 13.67 4.66
C PRO A 250 15.55 12.20 4.21
N VAL A 251 16.75 11.79 3.81
CA VAL A 251 17.01 10.45 3.24
C VAL A 251 16.61 9.32 4.19
N GLU A 252 16.75 9.54 5.50
CA GLU A 252 16.38 8.59 6.54
C GLU A 252 14.85 8.39 6.66
N GLN A 253 14.07 9.41 6.26
CA GLN A 253 12.61 9.40 6.26
C GLN A 253 12.01 8.93 4.93
N ASP A 254 12.84 8.82 3.88
CA ASP A 254 12.46 8.26 2.59
C ASP A 254 12.45 6.73 2.64
N ASP A 255 11.29 6.16 2.98
CA ASP A 255 11.07 4.72 2.99
C ASP A 255 10.57 4.16 1.66
N LYS A 256 10.59 4.97 0.59
CA LYS A 256 10.17 4.57 -0.77
C LYS A 256 8.72 4.06 -0.86
N THR A 257 7.89 4.41 0.12
CA THR A 257 6.44 4.18 0.09
C THR A 257 5.69 5.45 -0.31
N ILE A 258 4.36 5.37 -0.42
CA ILE A 258 3.54 6.56 -0.65
C ILE A 258 3.70 7.63 0.44
N PHE A 259 4.07 7.25 1.67
CA PHE A 259 4.32 8.21 2.75
C PHE A 259 5.62 9.01 2.58
N SER A 260 6.51 8.57 1.69
CA SER A 260 7.67 9.34 1.28
C SER A 260 7.45 10.13 -0.02
N TYR A 261 6.22 10.14 -0.55
CA TYR A 261 5.82 10.96 -1.70
C TYR A 261 5.14 12.27 -1.24
N PRO A 262 5.86 13.40 -1.18
CA PRO A 262 5.38 14.60 -0.47
C PRO A 262 4.16 15.25 -1.12
N LYS A 263 4.00 15.06 -2.43
CA LYS A 263 2.84 15.51 -3.21
C LYS A 263 1.53 14.86 -2.76
N ALA A 264 1.56 13.61 -2.30
CA ALA A 264 0.36 12.94 -1.78
C ALA A 264 0.10 13.21 -0.29
N ASN A 265 1.08 13.72 0.47
CA ASN A 265 0.95 13.90 1.92
C ASN A 265 0.03 15.08 2.28
N THR A 266 -1.14 14.75 2.81
CA THR A 266 -2.11 15.70 3.38
C THR A 266 -2.16 15.58 4.90
N PHE A 267 -3.00 16.39 5.52
CA PHE A 267 -3.43 16.18 6.89
C PHE A 267 -4.96 16.10 6.97
N THR A 268 -5.45 15.50 8.05
CA THR A 268 -6.88 15.43 8.34
C THR A 268 -7.09 15.57 9.83
N ILE A 269 -7.99 16.45 10.24
CA ILE A 269 -8.47 16.61 11.61
C ILE A 269 -9.99 16.54 11.57
N ILE A 270 -10.57 15.59 12.29
CA ILE A 270 -12.01 15.42 12.47
C ILE A 270 -12.28 15.65 13.97
N ALA A 271 -12.68 16.86 14.30
CA ALA A 271 -12.81 17.34 15.68
C ALA A 271 -14.26 17.51 16.10
N ASN A 272 -14.54 17.16 17.35
CA ASN A 272 -15.80 17.43 18.04
C ASN A 272 -15.49 17.57 19.54
N ILE A 273 -16.20 18.43 20.25
CA ILE A 273 -15.92 18.69 21.67
C ILE A 273 -16.02 17.45 22.57
N GLY A 274 -16.79 16.44 22.17
CA GLY A 274 -16.94 15.18 22.90
C GLY A 274 -15.92 14.10 22.53
N TYR A 275 -15.06 14.34 21.54
CA TYR A 275 -14.05 13.36 21.11
C TYR A 275 -12.84 13.33 22.04
N LYS A 276 -12.25 12.14 22.17
CA LYS A 276 -10.92 11.97 22.76
C LYS A 276 -9.83 12.17 21.70
N PRO A 277 -8.62 12.60 22.09
CA PRO A 277 -7.52 12.71 21.14
C PRO A 277 -7.14 11.33 20.62
N TYR A 278 -7.21 11.13 19.31
CA TYR A 278 -6.83 9.89 18.64
C TYR A 278 -5.97 10.20 17.39
N LEU A 279 -4.67 9.97 17.52
CA LEU A 279 -3.71 10.11 16.42
C LEU A 279 -3.68 8.82 15.60
N ILE A 280 -3.99 8.95 14.31
CA ILE A 280 -3.71 7.93 13.30
C ILE A 280 -2.35 8.28 12.70
N ASP A 281 -1.30 7.62 13.18
CA ASP A 281 0.06 7.86 12.71
C ASP A 281 0.40 7.03 11.46
N LYS A 282 1.57 7.29 10.88
CA LYS A 282 2.13 6.48 9.79
C LYS A 282 2.16 5.00 10.19
N PRO A 283 1.54 4.10 9.42
CA PRO A 283 1.54 2.67 9.72
C PRO A 283 2.94 2.07 9.56
N PHE A 284 3.13 0.86 10.08
CA PHE A 284 4.36 0.09 9.85
C PHE A 284 4.54 -0.19 8.35
N THR A 285 5.63 0.33 7.77
CA THR A 285 5.94 0.20 6.33
C THR A 285 6.92 -0.93 6.02
N GLY A 286 7.35 -1.71 7.01
CA GLY A 286 8.30 -2.81 6.85
C GLY A 286 9.56 -2.61 7.70
N ASN A 287 10.40 -3.65 7.73
CA ASN A 287 11.66 -3.60 8.46
C ASN A 287 12.70 -2.82 7.66
N LYS A 288 13.47 -1.94 8.33
CA LYS A 288 14.67 -1.34 7.72
C LYS A 288 15.68 -2.44 7.43
N TYR A 289 16.13 -2.53 6.19
CA TYR A 289 17.11 -3.50 5.74
C TYR A 289 18.41 -2.79 5.36
N THR A 290 19.17 -2.48 6.40
CA THR A 290 20.39 -1.67 6.32
C THR A 290 21.63 -2.53 6.18
N GLY A 291 22.54 -2.14 5.28
CA GLY A 291 23.80 -2.84 5.09
C GLY A 291 24.59 -2.30 3.91
N LYS A 292 25.81 -2.82 3.72
CA LYS A 292 26.60 -2.60 2.51
C LYS A 292 26.46 -3.82 1.60
N PHE A 293 25.87 -3.65 0.43
CA PHE A 293 25.53 -4.77 -0.47
C PHE A 293 26.30 -4.68 -1.78
N LEU A 294 26.71 -5.84 -2.31
CA LEU A 294 27.41 -5.93 -3.60
C LEU A 294 26.45 -5.56 -4.74
N ARG A 295 26.82 -4.56 -5.53
CA ARG A 295 26.13 -4.28 -6.80
C ARG A 295 26.61 -5.27 -7.85
N LEU A 296 25.68 -6.05 -8.38
CA LEU A 296 25.88 -6.92 -9.53
C LEU A 296 25.46 -6.14 -10.78
N TYR A 297 26.38 -5.94 -11.73
CA TYR A 297 26.12 -5.17 -12.96
C TYR A 297 27.17 -5.48 -14.04
N SER A 298 26.91 -4.99 -15.26
CA SER A 298 27.82 -5.12 -16.42
C SER A 298 28.12 -3.76 -17.07
N ASN A 299 29.29 -3.64 -17.68
CA ASN A 299 29.67 -2.48 -18.51
C ASN A 299 30.17 -2.93 -19.89
N PRO A 300 29.48 -2.63 -21.01
CA PRO A 300 28.25 -1.84 -21.09
C PRO A 300 27.03 -2.60 -20.52
N ALA A 301 26.01 -1.85 -20.08
CA ALA A 301 24.75 -2.39 -19.53
C ALA A 301 23.77 -2.86 -20.63
N SER A 302 24.29 -3.45 -21.70
CA SER A 302 23.57 -3.77 -22.95
C SER A 302 24.04 -5.10 -23.53
N SER A 303 23.59 -5.40 -24.76
CA SER A 303 23.85 -6.64 -25.52
C SER A 303 25.29 -7.03 -25.80
N ALA A 304 26.26 -6.27 -25.29
CA ALA A 304 27.68 -6.57 -25.32
C ALA A 304 28.25 -6.96 -23.93
N ALA A 305 27.40 -7.13 -22.91
CA ALA A 305 27.84 -7.61 -21.61
C ALA A 305 28.42 -9.03 -21.73
N THR A 306 29.54 -9.29 -21.08
CA THR A 306 30.20 -10.60 -21.01
C THR A 306 30.66 -10.88 -19.59
N PRO A 307 30.99 -12.13 -19.23
CA PRO A 307 31.61 -12.42 -17.93
C PRO A 307 32.86 -11.58 -17.67
N ALA A 308 33.63 -11.25 -18.72
CA ALA A 308 34.83 -10.44 -18.62
C ALA A 308 34.56 -8.94 -18.38
N THR A 309 33.31 -8.49 -18.49
CA THR A 309 32.90 -7.09 -18.33
C THR A 309 31.83 -6.89 -17.27
N SER A 310 31.75 -7.82 -16.31
CA SER A 310 30.68 -7.84 -15.31
C SER A 310 31.21 -8.08 -13.90
N VAL A 311 30.49 -7.54 -12.91
CA VAL A 311 30.60 -7.95 -11.51
C VAL A 311 29.65 -9.10 -11.28
N ARG A 312 30.20 -10.29 -11.05
CA ARG A 312 29.46 -11.55 -10.79
C ARG A 312 30.14 -12.34 -9.69
N ALA A 313 29.45 -13.29 -9.10
CA ALA A 313 30.05 -14.18 -8.11
C ALA A 313 29.63 -15.64 -8.31
N GLU A 314 30.52 -16.56 -7.99
CA GLU A 314 30.27 -18.00 -8.09
C GLU A 314 30.85 -18.76 -6.90
N VAL A 315 30.17 -19.83 -6.49
CA VAL A 315 30.71 -20.80 -5.53
C VAL A 315 31.71 -21.67 -6.28
N LYS A 316 32.95 -21.72 -5.79
CA LYS A 316 34.02 -22.50 -6.43
C LYS A 316 34.08 -23.96 -5.97
N ASN A 317 33.67 -24.22 -4.73
CA ASN A 317 33.83 -25.53 -4.08
C ASN A 317 32.47 -26.19 -3.78
N ASN A 318 32.43 -27.53 -3.81
CA ASN A 318 31.27 -28.34 -3.39
C ASN A 318 29.92 -27.97 -4.07
N ASN A 319 29.96 -27.60 -5.35
CA ASN A 319 28.77 -27.26 -6.14
C ASN A 319 27.73 -28.40 -6.23
N ASN A 320 28.13 -29.64 -5.96
CA ASN A 320 27.26 -30.81 -5.96
C ASN A 320 26.21 -30.80 -4.84
N ILE A 321 26.42 -30.05 -3.75
CA ILE A 321 25.41 -29.97 -2.67
C ILE A 321 24.09 -29.31 -3.14
N TYR A 322 24.16 -28.50 -4.20
CA TYR A 322 23.03 -27.80 -4.82
C TYR A 322 22.40 -28.58 -5.99
N ASN A 323 22.81 -29.84 -6.19
CA ASN A 323 22.21 -30.79 -7.13
C ASN A 323 21.12 -31.59 -6.39
N PHE A 324 19.85 -31.27 -6.65
CA PHE A 324 18.69 -31.85 -5.97
C PHE A 324 18.08 -33.08 -6.69
N GLY A 325 18.71 -33.56 -7.76
CA GLY A 325 18.19 -34.67 -8.54
C GLY A 325 16.77 -34.40 -9.07
N ASP A 326 16.00 -35.46 -9.17
CA ASP A 326 14.59 -35.50 -9.56
C ASP A 326 13.63 -35.59 -8.35
N THR A 327 14.08 -36.16 -7.24
CA THR A 327 13.23 -36.50 -6.08
C THR A 327 13.49 -35.69 -4.81
N ILE A 328 14.57 -34.92 -4.70
CA ILE A 328 14.84 -34.17 -3.47
C ILE A 328 13.95 -32.93 -3.44
N SER A 329 13.27 -32.73 -2.30
CA SER A 329 12.54 -31.50 -2.00
C SER A 329 13.48 -30.46 -1.39
N PHE A 330 13.34 -29.21 -1.80
CA PHE A 330 14.23 -28.13 -1.39
C PHE A 330 13.50 -26.78 -1.42
N THR A 331 14.10 -25.80 -0.75
CA THR A 331 13.64 -24.42 -0.76
C THR A 331 14.81 -23.51 -1.06
N ILE A 332 14.57 -22.50 -1.89
CA ILE A 332 15.53 -21.42 -2.15
C ILE A 332 14.82 -20.11 -1.83
N GLU A 333 15.44 -19.29 -0.99
CA GLU A 333 15.00 -17.94 -0.69
C GLU A 333 16.13 -16.97 -1.03
N LEU A 334 15.78 -15.76 -1.46
CA LEU A 334 16.72 -14.67 -1.61
C LEU A 334 15.99 -13.33 -1.49
N LYS A 335 16.73 -12.30 -1.13
CA LYS A 335 16.28 -10.92 -1.28
C LYS A 335 16.88 -10.31 -2.52
N VAL A 336 16.06 -9.58 -3.25
CA VAL A 336 16.47 -8.88 -4.48
C VAL A 336 16.03 -7.42 -4.42
N LYS A 337 16.91 -6.54 -4.90
CA LYS A 337 16.61 -5.13 -5.16
C LYS A 337 17.14 -4.76 -6.53
N LYS A 338 16.31 -4.07 -7.31
CA LYS A 338 16.68 -3.60 -8.66
C LYS A 338 17.20 -2.18 -8.62
N ASN A 339 18.17 -1.88 -9.48
CA ASN A 339 18.46 -0.50 -9.85
C ASN A 339 17.54 -0.04 -10.99
N ILE A 340 17.36 1.26 -11.12
CA ILE A 340 16.61 1.84 -12.23
C ILE A 340 17.40 1.66 -13.53
N ARG A 341 16.71 1.25 -14.61
CA ARG A 341 17.27 1.11 -15.95
C ARG A 341 16.56 2.08 -16.89
N GLY A 342 17.31 3.08 -17.38
CA GLY A 342 16.71 4.21 -18.09
C GLY A 342 15.77 4.97 -17.15
N THR A 343 14.47 4.91 -17.42
CA THR A 343 13.41 5.58 -16.63
C THR A 343 12.51 4.61 -15.86
N SER A 344 12.80 3.30 -15.85
CA SER A 344 11.92 2.29 -15.24
C SER A 344 12.69 1.19 -14.50
N TYR A 345 11.97 0.39 -13.71
CA TYR A 345 12.50 -0.82 -13.07
C TYR A 345 12.24 -2.09 -13.89
N ARG A 346 11.97 -1.97 -15.19
CA ARG A 346 11.68 -3.10 -16.08
C ARG A 346 12.97 -3.81 -16.51
N TYR A 347 12.97 -5.14 -16.45
CA TYR A 347 14.09 -5.99 -16.86
C TYR A 347 13.61 -7.12 -17.76
N GLU A 348 14.09 -7.13 -19.00
CA GLU A 348 13.65 -8.10 -20.00
C GLU A 348 14.61 -9.29 -20.04
N TRP A 349 14.22 -10.38 -19.36
CA TRP A 349 14.89 -11.69 -19.37
C TRP A 349 16.17 -11.92 -18.55
N PRO A 350 16.68 -11.03 -17.68
CA PRO A 350 17.90 -11.37 -16.98
C PRO A 350 17.74 -12.50 -15.98
N VAL A 351 18.68 -13.42 -15.96
CA VAL A 351 18.88 -14.41 -14.89
C VAL A 351 19.88 -13.81 -13.91
N PHE A 352 19.53 -13.74 -12.63
CA PHE A 352 20.39 -13.10 -11.63
C PHE A 352 20.91 -14.05 -10.56
N PHE A 353 20.32 -15.24 -10.42
CA PHE A 353 20.77 -16.29 -9.50
C PHE A 353 20.49 -17.66 -10.08
N SER A 354 21.49 -18.53 -10.27
CA SER A 354 21.27 -19.82 -10.93
C SER A 354 22.33 -20.87 -10.67
N LYS A 355 21.99 -22.12 -11.01
CA LYS A 355 22.88 -23.28 -11.06
C LYS A 355 22.75 -23.96 -12.43
N ARG A 356 23.28 -23.31 -13.46
CA ARG A 356 23.30 -23.78 -14.87
C ARG A 356 24.30 -22.96 -15.70
N PHE A 357 24.78 -23.48 -16.83
CA PHE A 357 25.76 -22.78 -17.68
C PHE A 357 25.12 -21.81 -18.69
N ASP A 358 23.95 -22.14 -19.26
CA ASP A 358 23.37 -21.41 -20.39
C ASP A 358 21.82 -21.29 -20.37
N LYS A 359 21.28 -20.24 -21.03
CA LYS A 359 19.87 -20.00 -21.34
C LYS A 359 19.53 -20.24 -22.84
N THR A 360 20.51 -20.49 -23.69
CA THR A 360 20.35 -20.39 -25.17
C THR A 360 19.71 -21.59 -25.85
N LYS A 361 19.39 -22.66 -25.12
CA LYS A 361 18.39 -23.62 -25.59
C LYS A 361 17.24 -23.60 -24.61
N LYS A 362 16.03 -23.73 -25.17
CA LYS A 362 14.87 -24.13 -24.39
C LYS A 362 15.14 -25.41 -23.56
N VAL A 363 16.20 -26.13 -23.90
CA VAL A 363 16.74 -27.34 -23.26
C VAL A 363 18.02 -27.05 -22.46
N GLY A 364 18.11 -27.56 -21.23
CA GLY A 364 19.33 -27.49 -20.43
C GLY A 364 19.06 -27.69 -18.94
N ASN A 365 19.89 -28.49 -18.27
CA ASN A 365 19.68 -28.90 -16.89
C ASN A 365 19.97 -27.78 -15.91
N GLY A 366 19.12 -27.65 -14.89
CA GLY A 366 19.37 -26.78 -13.75
C GLY A 366 18.19 -25.87 -13.43
N TRP A 367 18.46 -24.82 -12.69
CA TRP A 367 17.45 -23.90 -12.20
C TRP A 367 17.98 -22.48 -12.13
N GLY A 368 17.08 -21.50 -12.11
CA GLY A 368 17.45 -20.11 -11.93
C GLY A 368 16.28 -19.20 -11.60
N PHE A 369 16.61 -18.06 -11.01
CA PHE A 369 15.74 -16.90 -10.85
C PHE A 369 16.08 -15.87 -11.91
N GLY A 370 15.05 -15.26 -12.47
CA GLY A 370 15.21 -14.18 -13.42
C GLY A 370 14.04 -13.22 -13.46
N TRP A 371 14.12 -12.25 -14.36
CA TRP A 371 13.04 -11.32 -14.68
C TRP A 371 12.38 -11.69 -16.01
N GLU A 372 11.07 -11.52 -16.10
CA GLU A 372 10.25 -11.59 -17.31
C GLU A 372 9.49 -10.26 -17.41
N SER A 373 10.03 -9.31 -18.16
CA SER A 373 9.50 -7.95 -18.25
C SER A 373 9.37 -7.26 -16.87
N ASP A 374 8.15 -7.20 -16.32
CA ASP A 374 7.78 -6.53 -15.07
C ASP A 374 7.64 -7.50 -13.90
N LYS A 375 7.91 -8.79 -14.12
CA LYS A 375 7.64 -9.89 -13.19
C LYS A 375 8.93 -10.65 -12.92
N TRP A 376 9.03 -11.30 -11.77
CA TRP A 376 10.09 -12.27 -11.53
C TRP A 376 9.62 -13.67 -11.94
N ARG A 377 10.60 -14.54 -12.23
CA ARG A 377 10.36 -15.93 -12.58
C ARG A 377 11.36 -16.84 -11.89
N PHE A 378 10.91 -18.05 -11.59
CA PHE A 378 11.79 -19.18 -11.35
C PHE A 378 11.62 -20.19 -12.46
N PHE A 379 12.72 -20.75 -12.96
CA PHE A 379 12.66 -21.76 -14.01
C PHE A 379 13.52 -22.96 -13.69
N MET A 380 13.06 -24.13 -14.11
CA MET A 380 13.77 -25.40 -14.00
C MET A 380 13.86 -26.04 -15.38
N GLY A 381 14.99 -26.69 -15.68
CA GLY A 381 15.19 -27.44 -16.91
C GLY A 381 15.80 -28.81 -16.64
N ALA A 382 15.56 -29.72 -17.57
CA ALA A 382 16.00 -31.11 -17.53
C ALA A 382 16.35 -31.60 -18.96
N PRO A 383 17.00 -32.78 -19.10
CA PRO A 383 17.47 -33.25 -20.40
C PRO A 383 16.33 -33.43 -21.40
N GLY A 384 16.48 -32.86 -22.60
CA GLY A 384 15.55 -33.07 -23.71
C GLY A 384 14.19 -32.40 -23.58
N GLN A 385 13.95 -31.57 -22.55
CA GLN A 385 12.68 -30.87 -22.35
C GLN A 385 12.85 -29.34 -22.34
N ASP A 386 11.77 -28.66 -22.74
CA ASP A 386 11.65 -27.21 -22.54
C ASP A 386 11.61 -26.87 -21.05
N HIS A 387 12.41 -25.90 -20.64
CA HIS A 387 12.40 -25.35 -19.29
C HIS A 387 11.02 -24.88 -18.85
N GLN A 388 10.68 -25.24 -17.61
CA GLN A 388 9.41 -24.98 -16.96
C GLN A 388 9.53 -23.75 -16.08
N ALA A 389 8.77 -22.71 -16.44
CA ALA A 389 8.77 -21.41 -15.76
C ALA A 389 7.58 -21.26 -14.80
N ALA A 390 7.85 -20.84 -13.58
CA ALA A 390 6.88 -20.34 -12.62
C ALA A 390 7.04 -18.82 -12.56
N ASP A 391 6.13 -18.10 -13.19
CA ASP A 391 6.18 -16.65 -13.34
C ASP A 391 5.20 -15.99 -12.35
N ASP A 392 5.64 -14.93 -11.67
CA ASP A 392 4.74 -14.14 -10.82
C ASP A 392 3.65 -13.48 -11.67
N PRO A 393 2.35 -13.64 -11.34
CA PRO A 393 1.29 -13.03 -12.11
C PRO A 393 1.26 -11.50 -11.95
N THR A 394 1.89 -10.95 -10.92
CA THR A 394 1.83 -9.54 -10.55
C THR A 394 3.13 -8.81 -10.84
N ASN A 395 2.97 -7.56 -11.27
CA ASN A 395 4.09 -6.68 -11.58
C ASN A 395 4.83 -6.27 -10.30
N LEU A 396 6.16 -6.23 -10.40
CA LEU A 396 7.07 -5.79 -9.37
C LEU A 396 7.95 -4.69 -9.98
N ILE A 397 7.44 -3.46 -10.13
CA ILE A 397 8.09 -2.37 -10.89
C ILE A 397 8.51 -1.24 -9.96
N ASP A 398 9.22 -1.60 -8.89
CA ASP A 398 9.78 -0.64 -7.95
C ASP A 398 11.25 -0.96 -7.64
N GLY A 399 11.85 -0.11 -6.83
CA GLY A 399 13.24 -0.23 -6.38
C GLY A 399 13.36 -0.72 -4.94
N ASN A 400 12.35 -1.32 -4.33
CA ASN A 400 12.41 -1.81 -2.95
C ASN A 400 13.11 -3.16 -2.86
N TRP A 401 13.46 -3.56 -1.62
CA TRP A 401 13.86 -4.94 -1.39
C TRP A 401 12.63 -5.83 -1.32
N HIS A 402 12.68 -6.93 -2.07
CA HIS A 402 11.67 -7.98 -2.02
C HIS A 402 12.29 -9.31 -1.66
N SER A 403 11.54 -10.12 -0.90
CA SER A 403 11.90 -11.49 -0.58
C SER A 403 11.22 -12.43 -1.58
N LEU A 404 12.02 -13.22 -2.30
CA LEU A 404 11.53 -14.21 -3.25
C LEU A 404 11.85 -15.60 -2.72
N ALA A 405 10.86 -16.48 -2.67
CA ALA A 405 11.05 -17.86 -2.26
C ALA A 405 10.42 -18.85 -3.23
N VAL A 406 11.08 -19.99 -3.42
CA VAL A 406 10.54 -21.15 -4.12
C VAL A 406 10.71 -22.39 -3.28
N VAL A 407 9.63 -23.15 -3.17
CA VAL A 407 9.58 -24.46 -2.52
C VAL A 407 9.31 -25.49 -3.60
N VAL A 408 10.29 -26.35 -3.85
CA VAL A 408 10.15 -27.47 -4.78
C VAL A 408 9.93 -28.74 -3.98
N LEU A 409 8.80 -29.40 -4.21
CA LEU A 409 8.40 -30.62 -3.51
C LEU A 409 7.80 -31.64 -4.46
N ASN A 410 7.71 -32.89 -4.01
CA ASN A 410 6.97 -33.93 -4.73
C ASN A 410 5.58 -34.08 -4.16
N ARG A 411 4.57 -34.01 -5.02
CA ARG A 411 3.16 -34.23 -4.69
C ARG A 411 2.55 -35.07 -5.81
N ASP A 412 1.92 -36.18 -5.46
CA ASP A 412 1.31 -37.12 -6.41
C ASP A 412 2.27 -37.57 -7.53
N PHE A 413 3.50 -37.92 -7.16
CA PHE A 413 4.59 -38.32 -8.06
C PHE A 413 5.04 -37.25 -9.08
N LYS A 414 4.56 -36.01 -8.94
CA LYS A 414 4.98 -34.86 -9.76
C LYS A 414 5.77 -33.88 -8.92
N ARG A 415 6.73 -33.19 -9.55
CA ARG A 415 7.38 -32.04 -8.95
C ARG A 415 6.45 -30.83 -9.03
N VAL A 416 6.34 -30.12 -7.91
CA VAL A 416 5.57 -28.89 -7.80
C VAL A 416 6.51 -27.78 -7.36
N ILE A 417 6.50 -26.68 -8.11
CA ILE A 417 7.16 -25.42 -7.75
C ILE A 417 6.10 -24.55 -7.11
N ARG A 418 6.21 -24.31 -5.80
CA ARG A 418 5.40 -23.31 -5.09
C ARG A 418 6.26 -22.07 -4.91
N TYR A 419 5.71 -20.89 -5.17
CA TYR A 419 6.49 -19.67 -5.13
C TYR A 419 5.78 -18.57 -4.35
N PHE A 420 6.60 -17.76 -3.70
CA PHE A 420 6.19 -16.80 -2.68
C PHE A 420 6.91 -15.48 -2.92
N ARG A 421 6.24 -14.39 -2.59
CA ARG A 421 6.79 -13.04 -2.60
C ARG A 421 6.47 -12.37 -1.27
N ASP A 422 7.49 -11.79 -0.65
CA ASP A 422 7.39 -11.06 0.61
C ASP A 422 6.68 -11.88 1.71
N GLY A 423 7.04 -13.17 1.80
CA GLY A 423 6.46 -14.15 2.73
C GLY A 423 5.06 -14.67 2.35
N LYS A 424 4.41 -14.12 1.32
CA LYS A 424 3.05 -14.50 0.92
C LYS A 424 3.08 -15.52 -0.23
N TYR A 425 2.23 -16.55 -0.13
CA TYR A 425 2.02 -17.50 -1.22
C TYR A 425 1.48 -16.77 -2.45
N VAL A 426 2.10 -17.02 -3.61
CA VAL A 426 1.69 -16.42 -4.89
C VAL A 426 0.88 -17.43 -5.69
N ALA A 427 1.52 -18.53 -6.10
CA ALA A 427 0.90 -19.60 -6.86
C ALA A 427 1.80 -20.85 -6.86
N GLU A 428 1.38 -21.87 -7.61
CA GLU A 428 2.16 -23.07 -7.84
C GLU A 428 2.14 -23.51 -9.30
N LYS A 429 3.19 -24.21 -9.71
CA LYS A 429 3.29 -24.86 -11.01
C LYS A 429 3.61 -26.33 -10.84
N ILE A 430 2.78 -27.18 -11.44
CA ILE A 430 3.02 -28.61 -11.53
C ILE A 430 3.87 -28.88 -12.77
N LEU A 431 4.98 -29.59 -12.59
CA LEU A 431 5.86 -29.96 -13.70
C LEU A 431 5.32 -31.18 -14.47
N PRO A 432 5.68 -31.34 -15.75
CA PRO A 432 5.30 -32.50 -16.54
C PRO A 432 5.76 -33.82 -15.90
N ASP A 433 5.06 -34.90 -16.25
CA ASP A 433 5.47 -36.25 -15.87
C ASP A 433 6.86 -36.57 -16.45
N ASN A 434 7.65 -37.35 -15.71
CA ASN A 434 9.02 -37.71 -16.09
C ASN A 434 9.91 -36.49 -16.42
N PHE A 435 9.73 -35.36 -15.72
CA PHE A 435 10.54 -34.15 -15.90
C PHE A 435 12.05 -34.44 -15.83
N GLY A 436 12.46 -35.39 -14.98
CA GLY A 436 13.84 -35.85 -14.90
C GLY A 436 14.74 -35.00 -13.98
N THR A 437 16.04 -35.32 -14.01
CA THR A 437 17.02 -34.68 -13.12
C THR A 437 17.44 -33.29 -13.60
N MET A 438 17.50 -32.35 -12.67
CA MET A 438 18.03 -30.99 -12.90
C MET A 438 19.55 -30.90 -12.65
N ASN A 439 20.21 -32.01 -12.31
CA ASN A 439 21.62 -32.02 -11.93
C ASN A 439 22.51 -31.56 -13.10
N ASN A 440 23.55 -30.82 -12.75
CA ASN A 440 24.54 -30.30 -13.68
C ASN A 440 25.87 -29.98 -12.97
N SER A 441 26.90 -29.73 -13.76
CA SER A 441 28.24 -29.34 -13.28
C SER A 441 28.48 -27.83 -13.22
N ALA A 442 27.47 -26.99 -13.48
CA ALA A 442 27.64 -25.53 -13.41
C ALA A 442 27.94 -25.09 -11.98
N PRO A 443 28.67 -23.99 -11.76
CA PRO A 443 28.75 -23.42 -10.43
C PRO A 443 27.38 -22.83 -10.02
N LEU A 444 27.12 -22.74 -8.72
CA LEU A 444 26.11 -21.83 -8.21
C LEU A 444 26.62 -20.40 -8.41
N GLN A 445 25.83 -19.52 -9.01
CA GLN A 445 26.28 -18.21 -9.44
C GLN A 445 25.21 -17.12 -9.30
N MET A 446 25.67 -15.88 -9.12
CA MET A 446 24.87 -14.67 -9.11
C MET A 446 25.46 -13.54 -9.94
N GLY A 447 24.60 -12.63 -10.40
CA GLY A 447 24.94 -11.56 -11.34
C GLY A 447 24.84 -12.05 -12.77
N LEU A 448 25.69 -11.53 -13.67
CA LEU A 448 25.68 -11.98 -15.07
C LEU A 448 25.94 -13.49 -15.16
N ILE A 449 24.99 -14.18 -15.78
CA ILE A 449 25.13 -15.57 -16.20
C ILE A 449 25.67 -15.58 -17.64
N PRO A 450 26.76 -16.32 -17.96
CA PRO A 450 27.56 -16.20 -19.20
C PRO A 450 26.89 -16.25 -20.59
N VAL A 451 25.56 -16.27 -20.70
CA VAL A 451 24.83 -16.16 -21.97
C VAL A 451 23.56 -15.29 -21.90
N ASP A 452 23.40 -14.53 -20.81
CA ASP A 452 22.33 -13.55 -20.60
C ASP A 452 22.80 -12.14 -21.01
N LEU A 453 23.31 -12.07 -22.25
CA LEU A 453 24.15 -10.95 -22.68
C LEU A 453 23.35 -9.72 -23.09
N ASN A 454 22.06 -9.89 -23.41
CA ASN A 454 21.24 -8.84 -24.05
C ASN A 454 20.68 -7.80 -23.07
N ASN A 455 20.49 -8.16 -21.80
CA ASN A 455 19.91 -7.30 -20.77
C ASN A 455 20.44 -7.71 -19.39
N PRO A 456 21.70 -7.42 -19.04
CA PRO A 456 22.27 -7.85 -17.77
C PRO A 456 21.48 -7.29 -16.59
N PHE A 457 21.37 -8.08 -15.53
CA PHE A 457 20.84 -7.62 -14.25
C PHE A 457 21.71 -6.49 -13.68
N ASP A 458 21.07 -5.41 -13.22
CA ASP A 458 21.70 -4.37 -12.41
C ASP A 458 20.93 -4.23 -11.10
N GLY A 459 21.56 -4.66 -10.01
CA GLY A 459 20.93 -4.65 -8.71
C GLY A 459 21.72 -5.39 -7.65
N TYR A 460 21.02 -5.85 -6.63
CA TYR A 460 21.59 -6.43 -5.43
C TYR A 460 20.85 -7.71 -5.09
N LEU A 461 21.62 -8.70 -4.64
CA LEU A 461 21.10 -9.90 -4.00
C LEU A 461 21.65 -9.99 -2.58
N SER A 462 20.84 -10.46 -1.66
CA SER A 462 21.23 -10.66 -0.27
C SER A 462 20.38 -11.72 0.42
N ASP A 463 20.83 -12.14 1.60
CA ASP A 463 20.12 -13.12 2.42
C ASP A 463 19.66 -14.35 1.62
N ILE A 464 20.59 -14.87 0.82
CA ILE A 464 20.37 -16.03 -0.04
C ILE A 464 20.41 -17.26 0.85
N ARG A 465 19.34 -18.04 0.88
CA ARG A 465 19.18 -19.23 1.71
C ARG A 465 18.82 -20.42 0.83
N ILE A 466 19.52 -21.53 1.02
CA ILE A 466 19.19 -22.79 0.34
C ILE A 466 19.00 -23.87 1.39
N TRP A 467 17.80 -24.45 1.41
CA TRP A 467 17.37 -25.47 2.34
C TRP A 467 17.20 -26.81 1.61
N LYS A 468 17.79 -27.87 2.16
CA LYS A 468 17.53 -29.25 1.72
C LYS A 468 16.27 -29.81 2.38
N ALA A 469 15.19 -29.05 2.29
CA ALA A 469 13.85 -29.37 2.77
C ALA A 469 12.82 -28.50 2.03
N ALA A 470 11.60 -29.00 1.85
CA ALA A 470 10.48 -28.16 1.48
C ALA A 470 9.95 -27.44 2.73
N LEU A 471 10.17 -26.13 2.83
CA LEU A 471 9.66 -25.34 3.95
C LEU A 471 8.13 -25.15 3.85
N PRO A 472 7.40 -25.28 4.97
CA PRO A 472 5.97 -24.96 5.03
C PRO A 472 5.69 -23.47 4.84
N ASP A 473 4.48 -23.14 4.34
CA ASP A 473 4.04 -21.76 4.09
C ASP A 473 4.12 -20.87 5.33
N ALA A 474 3.77 -21.41 6.51
CA ALA A 474 3.85 -20.66 7.76
C ALA A 474 5.30 -20.28 8.11
N VAL A 475 6.28 -21.12 7.77
CA VAL A 475 7.69 -20.83 7.98
C VAL A 475 8.16 -19.75 7.01
N ILE A 476 7.80 -19.86 5.73
CA ILE A 476 8.10 -18.82 4.73
C ILE A 476 7.49 -17.47 5.16
N SER A 477 6.20 -17.46 5.51
CA SER A 477 5.50 -16.25 5.96
C SER A 477 6.11 -15.61 7.20
N GLN A 478 6.68 -16.42 8.10
CA GLN A 478 7.28 -15.91 9.34
C GLN A 478 8.68 -15.33 9.11
N PHE A 479 9.53 -15.99 8.32
CA PHE A 479 10.97 -15.73 8.29
C PHE A 479 11.49 -15.03 7.02
N SER A 480 10.69 -14.95 5.94
CA SER A 480 11.17 -14.40 4.66
C SER A 480 11.51 -12.90 4.72
N CYS A 481 10.91 -12.15 5.65
CA CYS A 481 11.14 -10.70 5.82
C CYS A 481 12.08 -10.35 6.98
N ASP A 482 12.61 -11.36 7.68
CA ASP A 482 13.67 -11.17 8.68
C ASP A 482 14.95 -10.73 8.01
N THR A 483 15.73 -9.88 8.67
CA THR A 483 16.95 -9.31 8.09
C THR A 483 18.13 -10.30 8.06
N ARG A 484 18.06 -11.39 8.84
CA ARG A 484 19.05 -12.48 8.90
C ARG A 484 18.40 -13.78 9.36
N VAL A 485 19.05 -14.91 9.06
CA VAL A 485 18.77 -16.21 9.68
C VAL A 485 19.78 -16.47 10.79
N ASN A 486 19.34 -17.12 11.86
CA ASN A 486 20.21 -17.63 12.91
C ASN A 486 19.81 -19.07 13.32
N GLN A 487 20.56 -19.64 14.27
CA GLN A 487 20.43 -21.04 14.70
C GLN A 487 19.08 -21.40 15.34
N SER A 488 18.26 -20.41 15.73
CA SER A 488 16.90 -20.65 16.24
C SER A 488 15.89 -20.99 15.14
N HIS A 489 16.24 -20.83 13.87
CA HIS A 489 15.34 -21.18 12.77
C HIS A 489 14.99 -22.68 12.82
N PRO A 490 13.71 -23.06 12.73
CA PRO A 490 13.27 -24.45 12.94
C PRO A 490 13.87 -25.46 11.96
N TYR A 491 14.35 -24.99 10.80
CA TYR A 491 15.00 -25.80 9.77
C TYR A 491 16.51 -25.54 9.65
N TRP A 492 17.16 -24.92 10.65
CA TRP A 492 18.60 -24.60 10.61
C TRP A 492 19.47 -25.80 10.22
N ASN A 493 19.13 -27.00 10.71
CA ASN A 493 19.83 -28.26 10.37
C ASN A 493 19.66 -28.72 8.90
N ARG A 494 18.78 -28.08 8.12
CA ARG A 494 18.57 -28.32 6.69
C ARG A 494 19.18 -27.22 5.82
N LEU A 495 19.78 -26.18 6.40
CA LEU A 495 20.43 -25.08 5.69
C LEU A 495 21.75 -25.55 5.08
N ILE A 496 21.85 -25.53 3.75
CA ILE A 496 23.03 -25.98 2.99
C ILE A 496 23.74 -24.85 2.23
N GLY A 497 23.25 -23.62 2.38
CA GLY A 497 23.87 -22.40 1.89
C GLY A 497 23.16 -21.20 2.49
N TYR A 498 23.93 -20.26 3.02
CA TYR A 498 23.41 -19.03 3.59
C TYR A 498 24.40 -17.89 3.40
N TRP A 499 24.08 -16.97 2.50
CA TRP A 499 24.90 -15.80 2.21
C TRP A 499 24.11 -14.55 2.52
N PRO A 500 24.37 -13.87 3.65
CA PRO A 500 23.80 -12.56 3.91
C PRO A 500 24.16 -11.54 2.81
N ALA A 501 25.32 -11.71 2.17
CA ALA A 501 25.87 -10.86 1.10
C ALA A 501 25.93 -9.37 1.46
N ASN A 502 26.24 -9.11 2.73
CA ASN A 502 26.45 -7.77 3.26
C ASN A 502 27.82 -7.59 3.94
N ASP A 503 28.81 -8.36 3.47
CA ASP A 503 30.21 -8.35 3.92
C ASP A 503 30.85 -6.95 3.82
N GLY A 504 30.39 -6.14 2.86
CA GLY A 504 30.67 -4.71 2.78
C GLY A 504 32.03 -4.33 2.21
N SER A 505 32.87 -5.31 1.86
CA SER A 505 34.15 -5.12 1.17
C SER A 505 34.71 -6.45 0.66
N GLY A 506 35.77 -6.38 -0.17
CA GLY A 506 36.50 -7.55 -0.61
C GLY A 506 35.82 -8.34 -1.74
N LEU A 507 36.46 -9.46 -2.09
CA LEU A 507 36.08 -10.32 -3.23
C LEU A 507 35.42 -11.63 -2.80
N ILE A 508 34.98 -11.73 -1.54
CA ILE A 508 34.39 -12.94 -0.98
C ILE A 508 33.08 -12.55 -0.29
N ILE A 509 32.03 -13.32 -0.57
CA ILE A 509 30.76 -13.29 0.18
C ILE A 509 30.67 -14.58 0.97
N LYS A 510 30.67 -14.46 2.30
CA LYS A 510 30.79 -15.61 3.19
C LYS A 510 29.51 -16.43 3.26
N ASP A 511 29.68 -17.75 3.23
CA ASP A 511 28.63 -18.69 3.60
C ASP A 511 28.60 -18.87 5.13
N GLU A 512 27.55 -18.34 5.75
CA GLU A 512 27.31 -18.48 7.18
C GLU A 512 26.63 -19.80 7.53
N SER A 513 26.21 -20.61 6.56
CA SER A 513 25.68 -21.96 6.81
C SER A 513 26.75 -22.92 7.34
N PRO A 514 26.38 -24.13 7.79
CA PRO A 514 27.34 -25.18 8.11
C PRO A 514 28.19 -25.65 6.92
N ALA A 515 27.77 -25.40 5.66
CA ALA A 515 28.46 -25.90 4.48
C ALA A 515 29.72 -25.09 4.11
N LYS A 516 29.80 -23.80 4.50
CA LYS A 516 30.96 -22.92 4.29
C LYS A 516 31.43 -22.81 2.82
N ASN A 517 30.47 -22.80 1.90
CA ASN A 517 30.71 -22.66 0.47
C ASN A 517 30.66 -21.17 0.05
N ASP A 518 31.74 -20.43 0.26
CA ASP A 518 31.79 -19.01 -0.05
C ASP A 518 31.58 -18.70 -1.55
N PHE A 519 30.98 -17.53 -1.81
CA PHE A 519 30.92 -16.92 -3.14
C PHE A 519 32.18 -16.12 -3.42
N TYR A 520 32.80 -16.33 -4.58
CA TYR A 520 33.97 -15.58 -5.03
C TYR A 520 33.57 -14.60 -6.12
N ILE A 521 33.86 -13.32 -5.89
CA ILE A 521 33.51 -12.22 -6.77
C ILE A 521 34.56 -12.10 -7.88
N SER A 522 34.08 -12.00 -9.11
CA SER A 522 34.87 -11.60 -10.28
C SER A 522 34.48 -10.17 -10.65
N VAL A 523 35.48 -9.33 -10.90
CA VAL A 523 35.31 -7.94 -11.33
C VAL A 523 35.83 -7.83 -12.76
N GLY A 524 34.92 -7.65 -13.71
CA GLY A 524 35.26 -7.54 -15.12
C GLY A 524 35.99 -6.24 -15.47
N THR A 525 36.72 -6.26 -16.58
CA THR A 525 37.36 -5.08 -17.18
C THR A 525 36.31 -4.01 -17.47
N GLY A 526 36.61 -2.75 -17.11
CA GLY A 526 35.69 -1.63 -17.27
C GLY A 526 34.57 -1.55 -16.21
N THR A 527 34.51 -2.49 -15.27
CA THR A 527 33.67 -2.39 -14.07
C THR A 527 34.50 -2.08 -12.83
N THR A 528 33.83 -1.70 -11.75
CA THR A 528 34.44 -1.49 -10.44
C THR A 528 33.66 -2.24 -9.37
N LEU A 529 34.37 -2.75 -8.38
CA LEU A 529 33.74 -3.39 -7.22
C LEU A 529 32.97 -2.32 -6.42
N GLN A 530 31.66 -2.51 -6.27
CA GLN A 530 30.80 -1.57 -5.56
C GLN A 530 30.05 -2.28 -4.42
N TRP A 531 30.37 -1.86 -3.20
CA TRP A 531 29.65 -2.24 -1.98
C TRP A 531 28.88 -1.02 -1.49
N ASN A 532 27.61 -0.93 -1.88
CA ASN A 532 26.80 0.28 -1.66
C ASN A 532 26.05 0.19 -0.33
N THR A 533 26.10 1.26 0.46
CA THR A 533 25.27 1.38 1.65
C THR A 533 23.82 1.59 1.24
N LEU A 534 22.94 0.67 1.65
CA LEU A 534 21.50 0.75 1.45
C LEU A 534 20.80 0.78 2.81
N ASN A 535 19.67 1.47 2.88
CA ASN A 535 18.87 1.65 4.10
C ASN A 535 17.35 1.61 3.82
N ASP A 536 16.98 0.92 2.75
CA ASP A 536 15.59 0.79 2.32
C ASP A 536 14.86 -0.27 3.16
N ILE A 537 13.56 -0.37 2.96
CA ILE A 537 12.70 -1.37 3.61
C ILE A 537 12.70 -2.70 2.85
N ILE A 538 12.54 -3.81 3.59
CA ILE A 538 12.30 -5.16 3.06
C ILE A 538 10.82 -5.54 3.24
N CYS A 539 10.25 -6.20 2.22
CA CYS A 539 8.85 -6.61 2.19
C CYS A 539 7.88 -5.45 2.43
N PRO A 540 7.98 -4.34 1.67
CA PRO A 540 7.05 -3.23 1.82
C PRO A 540 5.60 -3.70 1.60
N PRO A 541 4.64 -3.33 2.45
CA PRO A 541 3.24 -3.56 2.15
C PRO A 541 2.85 -2.81 0.85
N PRO A 542 1.93 -3.35 0.04
CA PRO A 542 1.44 -2.66 -1.13
C PRO A 542 0.89 -1.27 -0.80
N THR A 543 1.11 -0.29 -1.67
CA THR A 543 0.62 1.09 -1.48
C THR A 543 -0.88 1.16 -1.20
N GLY A 544 -1.69 0.31 -1.88
CA GLY A 544 -3.13 0.24 -1.65
C GLY A 544 -3.48 -0.16 -0.21
N ASP A 545 -2.77 -1.13 0.36
CA ASP A 545 -2.98 -1.59 1.73
C ASP A 545 -2.58 -0.50 2.74
N LEU A 546 -1.44 0.16 2.50
CA LEU A 546 -0.97 1.27 3.33
C LEU A 546 -1.96 2.45 3.35
N ALA A 547 -2.52 2.79 2.20
CA ALA A 547 -3.48 3.89 2.09
C ALA A 547 -4.82 3.59 2.79
N LEU A 548 -5.13 2.32 3.08
CA LEU A 548 -6.29 1.94 3.90
C LEU A 548 -6.05 2.10 5.40
N LEU A 549 -4.86 2.48 5.85
CA LEU A 549 -4.53 2.60 7.28
C LEU A 549 -4.51 4.04 7.78
N VAL A 550 -4.65 5.02 6.89
CA VAL A 550 -4.65 6.46 7.19
C VAL A 550 -5.82 7.16 6.51
N PRO A 551 -6.29 8.32 6.99
CA PRO A 551 -7.36 9.06 6.32
C PRO A 551 -6.98 9.44 4.90
N LYS A 552 -7.95 9.34 4.00
CA LYS A 552 -7.82 9.77 2.60
C LYS A 552 -8.81 10.89 2.27
N THR A 553 -8.52 11.63 1.21
CA THR A 553 -9.43 12.66 0.66
C THR A 553 -10.86 12.12 0.45
N THR A 554 -11.00 10.90 -0.08
CA THR A 554 -12.31 10.27 -0.32
C THR A 554 -13.12 9.97 0.95
N ASP A 555 -12.50 9.95 2.14
CA ASP A 555 -13.16 9.57 3.40
C ASP A 555 -14.07 10.67 3.97
N LEU A 556 -13.87 11.93 3.59
CA LEU A 556 -14.54 13.05 4.27
C LEU A 556 -16.00 13.21 3.90
N THR A 557 -16.39 12.93 2.65
CA THR A 557 -17.80 12.90 2.27
C THR A 557 -18.60 11.87 3.09
N PRO A 558 -18.23 10.57 3.16
CA PRO A 558 -18.94 9.62 4.00
C PRO A 558 -18.88 9.98 5.50
N GLN A 559 -17.76 10.54 5.99
CA GLN A 559 -17.67 11.03 7.37
C GLN A 559 -18.72 12.10 7.69
N ILE A 560 -18.86 13.11 6.81
CA ILE A 560 -19.80 14.22 6.98
C ILE A 560 -21.25 13.74 6.85
N LEU A 561 -21.54 12.88 5.89
CA LEU A 561 -22.88 12.29 5.71
C LEU A 561 -23.29 11.48 6.94
N SER A 562 -22.38 10.65 7.46
CA SER A 562 -22.60 9.88 8.69
C SER A 562 -22.88 10.81 9.88
N TRP A 563 -22.11 11.89 10.04
CA TRP A 563 -22.36 12.87 11.09
C TRP A 563 -23.73 13.52 10.95
N LEU A 564 -24.14 13.93 9.76
CA LEU A 564 -25.46 14.50 9.50
C LEU A 564 -26.60 13.45 9.61
N ALA A 565 -26.33 12.22 10.04
CA ALA A 565 -27.25 11.09 10.04
C ALA A 565 -27.97 10.94 8.70
N ILE A 566 -27.17 10.87 7.65
CA ILE A 566 -27.59 10.51 6.30
C ILE A 566 -26.92 9.17 6.01
N ALA A 567 -27.72 8.11 5.88
CA ALA A 567 -27.25 6.81 5.45
C ALA A 567 -27.09 6.81 3.92
N PRO A 568 -25.87 6.80 3.37
CA PRO A 568 -25.68 6.82 1.93
C PRO A 568 -26.17 5.50 1.32
N PRO A 569 -27.04 5.52 0.29
CA PRO A 569 -27.42 4.32 -0.45
C PRO A 569 -26.21 3.65 -1.12
N ASP A 570 -26.20 2.31 -1.19
CA ASP A 570 -25.14 1.55 -1.87
C ASP A 570 -24.93 1.97 -3.34
N SER A 571 -26.00 2.47 -3.98
CA SER A 571 -25.95 2.98 -5.36
C SER A 571 -24.99 4.16 -5.54
N TRP A 572 -24.67 4.88 -4.46
CA TRP A 572 -23.72 5.98 -4.47
C TRP A 572 -22.27 5.51 -4.65
N LYS A 573 -21.99 4.23 -4.36
CA LYS A 573 -20.68 3.59 -4.56
C LYS A 573 -19.52 4.42 -4.01
N LEU A 574 -19.65 4.95 -2.80
CA LEU A 574 -18.58 5.72 -2.15
C LEU A 574 -17.34 4.84 -1.97
N ASP A 575 -16.14 5.42 -2.15
CA ASP A 575 -14.85 4.73 -1.93
C ASP A 575 -14.29 4.98 -0.53
N GLY A 576 -14.73 6.06 0.11
CA GLY A 576 -14.28 6.45 1.43
C GLY A 576 -14.97 5.70 2.56
N ARG A 577 -14.37 5.79 3.75
CA ARG A 577 -14.92 5.22 4.99
C ARG A 577 -15.08 6.24 6.10
N VAL A 578 -15.79 5.85 7.16
CA VAL A 578 -15.96 6.65 8.38
C VAL A 578 -14.89 6.26 9.40
N TRP A 579 -14.26 7.26 9.98
CA TRP A 579 -13.32 7.14 11.10
C TRP A 579 -14.07 7.37 12.41
N LEU A 580 -14.16 6.33 13.23
CA LEU A 580 -14.80 6.37 14.53
C LEU A 580 -13.78 6.80 15.59
N ASN A 581 -14.15 7.78 16.41
CA ASN A 581 -13.39 8.16 17.60
C ASN A 581 -13.61 7.07 18.68
N GLN A 582 -12.52 6.47 19.18
CA GLN A 582 -12.56 5.38 20.18
C GLN A 582 -12.52 5.91 21.62
#